data_AF-A0A7C4I5K8-F1
#
_entry.id   AF-A0A7C4I5K8-F1
#
_cell.length_a   1.000
_cell.length_b   1.000
_cell.length_c   1.000
_cell.angle_alpha   90.00
_cell.angle_beta   90.00
_cell.angle_gamma   90.00
#
_symmetry.space_group_name_H-M   'P 1'
#
loop_
_entity.id
_entity.type
_entity.pdbx_description
1 polymer ?
#
loop_
_entity_poly.entity_id
_entity_poly.type
_entity_poly.pdbx_seq_one_letter_code
_entity_poly.pdbx_strand_id
1 'polypeptide(L)'
;MPKKIVLRIKPSPQKPETSPDIEVVPPTPQQEEQPVKEVSLKPVEEPVQQQPVGDELDEALKMYDELMREIERLRGLDRNFMLYCIKMEELRPQLVRNILSRLAEKRNALLEKSGEVLERLRAAKEALGSEFAQVEEELIWSSIELNTMQLEKDSGSDKGVGIREELEAKIPELRKKLASLRNRLKMVEEMVKQLSDLPRNIADITTNKEEPAKLFEEIKKKYILSHGQRAEAVARAEIEKIAHQESIPREYAVILLWKSLANR
;
A
#
# COMPACT_ATOMS: atom_id res chain seq x y z
N MET A 1 -56.69 -5.08 3.39
CA MET A 1 -57.34 -3.85 2.86
C MET A 1 -56.34 -2.72 2.90
N PRO A 2 -55.91 -2.18 1.75
CA PRO A 2 -54.92 -1.09 1.67
C PRO A 2 -55.61 0.26 1.91
N LYS A 3 -54.95 1.19 2.61
CA LYS A 3 -55.40 2.58 2.68
C LYS A 3 -54.28 3.55 2.30
N LYS A 4 -54.66 4.43 1.38
CA LYS A 4 -53.86 5.30 0.51
C LYS A 4 -53.09 6.41 1.24
N ILE A 5 -51.97 6.77 0.61
CA ILE A 5 -51.12 7.94 0.82
C ILE A 5 -51.92 9.25 0.66
N VAL A 6 -51.63 10.26 1.49
CA VAL A 6 -51.77 11.67 1.09
C VAL A 6 -50.62 12.49 1.72
N LEU A 7 -49.66 12.88 0.89
CA LEU A 7 -48.68 13.93 1.18
C LEU A 7 -49.42 15.28 1.22
N ARG A 8 -49.28 16.03 2.32
CA ARG A 8 -49.70 17.44 2.40
C ARG A 8 -48.48 18.34 2.47
N ILE A 9 -48.05 18.78 1.28
CA ILE A 9 -47.20 19.95 1.09
C ILE A 9 -48.09 21.19 1.29
N LYS A 10 -47.70 22.10 2.19
CA LYS A 10 -48.33 23.42 2.31
C LYS A 10 -47.70 24.39 1.30
N PRO A 11 -48.50 25.17 0.55
CA PRO A 11 -48.01 26.11 -0.48
C PRO A 11 -48.02 27.60 -0.04
N SER A 12 -47.10 28.35 -0.65
CA SER A 12 -47.14 29.78 -1.09
C SER A 12 -47.28 30.91 -0.03
N PRO A 13 -46.89 32.18 -0.31
CA PRO A 13 -47.10 32.92 -1.57
C PRO A 13 -45.90 33.67 -2.18
N GLN A 14 -45.84 33.62 -3.52
CA GLN A 14 -45.27 34.64 -4.40
C GLN A 14 -46.15 35.90 -4.46
N LYS A 15 -45.55 37.05 -4.80
CA LYS A 15 -45.85 37.93 -5.98
C LYS A 15 -45.30 39.36 -5.77
N PRO A 16 -45.20 40.24 -6.80
CA PRO A 16 -45.11 40.02 -8.27
C PRO A 16 -44.15 40.97 -9.05
N GLU A 17 -43.92 40.65 -10.34
CA GLU A 17 -43.84 41.52 -11.56
C GLU A 17 -42.76 42.64 -11.65
N THR A 18 -42.07 43.00 -12.76
CA THR A 18 -42.31 42.92 -14.22
C THR A 18 -40.99 43.27 -14.95
N SER A 19 -40.79 42.78 -16.18
CA SER A 19 -39.72 43.11 -17.15
C SER A 19 -39.98 44.41 -17.95
N PRO A 20 -39.26 44.71 -19.04
CA PRO A 20 -37.88 45.23 -19.21
C PRO A 20 -37.90 46.63 -19.89
N ASP A 21 -36.78 47.36 -19.97
CA ASP A 21 -36.67 48.41 -21.00
C ASP A 21 -35.25 48.65 -21.49
N ILE A 22 -35.18 48.96 -22.78
CA ILE A 22 -34.03 49.04 -23.66
C ILE A 22 -33.59 50.51 -23.74
N GLU A 23 -32.28 50.79 -23.76
CA GLU A 23 -31.81 52.03 -24.39
C GLU A 23 -30.52 51.83 -25.17
N VAL A 24 -30.50 52.50 -26.32
CA VAL A 24 -29.79 52.22 -27.56
C VAL A 24 -28.53 53.12 -27.69
N VAL A 25 -27.42 52.51 -28.13
CA VAL A 25 -26.27 52.93 -29.00
C VAL A 25 -26.40 54.34 -29.66
N PRO A 26 -25.36 55.15 -30.08
CA PRO A 26 -24.15 54.73 -30.86
C PRO A 26 -22.89 55.69 -30.80
N PRO A 27 -21.97 55.82 -31.82
CA PRO A 27 -20.68 55.09 -31.94
C PRO A 27 -19.41 55.94 -32.30
N THR A 28 -18.29 55.24 -32.57
CA THR A 28 -17.19 55.53 -33.56
C THR A 28 -15.86 56.23 -33.12
N PRO A 29 -14.75 56.18 -33.92
CA PRO A 29 -13.62 55.24 -33.77
C PRO A 29 -12.23 55.95 -33.71
N GLN A 30 -11.11 55.23 -33.52
CA GLN A 30 -9.88 55.45 -34.30
C GLN A 30 -8.84 54.34 -34.12
N GLN A 31 -8.31 53.92 -35.27
CA GLN A 31 -7.21 52.98 -35.49
C GLN A 31 -5.86 53.62 -35.18
N GLU A 32 -4.87 52.77 -34.90
CA GLU A 32 -3.43 52.81 -35.23
C GLU A 32 -2.76 51.84 -34.23
N GLU A 33 -1.75 51.01 -34.48
CA GLU A 33 -1.06 50.47 -35.64
C GLU A 33 -0.18 49.33 -35.05
N GLN A 34 0.07 48.26 -35.81
CA GLN A 34 0.98 47.15 -35.47
C GLN A 34 2.45 47.63 -35.33
N PRO A 35 3.39 46.94 -34.62
CA PRO A 35 3.83 45.60 -35.01
C PRO A 35 4.21 44.58 -33.91
N VAL A 36 3.79 43.35 -34.22
CA VAL A 36 4.45 42.05 -34.05
C VAL A 36 5.83 42.05 -33.39
N LYS A 37 5.92 41.43 -32.21
CA LYS A 37 7.12 40.68 -31.78
C LYS A 37 6.72 39.24 -31.51
N GLU A 38 7.05 38.39 -32.48
CA GLU A 38 7.21 36.95 -32.25
C GLU A 38 8.22 36.75 -31.12
N VAL A 39 7.76 36.22 -29.99
CA VAL A 39 8.64 35.52 -29.06
C VAL A 39 8.32 34.04 -29.22
N SER A 40 9.09 33.43 -30.10
CA SER A 40 9.23 31.98 -30.22
C SER A 40 9.71 31.42 -28.88
N LEU A 41 8.77 30.95 -28.06
CA LEU A 41 9.09 30.04 -26.96
C LEU A 41 9.02 28.63 -27.53
N LYS A 42 10.18 28.15 -27.99
CA LYS A 42 10.41 26.73 -28.22
C LYS A 42 10.03 25.96 -26.95
N PRO A 43 9.39 24.78 -27.06
CA PRO A 43 9.33 23.85 -25.95
C PRO A 43 10.78 23.44 -25.66
N VAL A 44 11.30 23.83 -24.50
CA VAL A 44 12.45 23.13 -23.92
C VAL A 44 11.86 21.83 -23.39
N GLU A 45 11.88 20.78 -24.21
CA GLU A 45 11.91 19.43 -23.67
C GLU A 45 13.20 19.37 -22.85
N GLU A 46 13.06 19.51 -21.53
CA GLU A 46 14.09 19.07 -20.61
C GLU A 46 14.39 17.62 -20.99
N PRO A 47 15.67 17.25 -21.20
CA PRO A 47 16.01 15.85 -21.28
C PRO A 47 15.64 15.29 -19.92
N VAL A 48 14.54 14.54 -19.87
CA VAL A 48 14.29 13.59 -18.79
C VAL A 48 15.52 12.70 -18.81
N GLN A 49 16.47 13.01 -17.93
CA GLN A 49 17.52 12.09 -17.59
C GLN A 49 16.76 10.87 -17.09
N GLN A 50 16.58 9.89 -17.97
CA GLN A 50 16.17 8.56 -17.60
C GLN A 50 17.31 8.07 -16.73
N GLN A 51 17.24 8.37 -15.43
CA GLN A 51 18.01 7.64 -14.45
C GLN A 51 17.72 6.17 -14.73
N PRO A 52 18.76 5.33 -14.82
CA PRO A 52 18.55 3.94 -15.13
C PRO A 52 17.59 3.38 -14.08
N VAL A 53 16.48 2.79 -14.54
CA VAL A 53 15.39 2.21 -13.72
C VAL A 53 15.91 1.26 -12.63
N GLY A 54 17.14 0.75 -12.78
CA GLY A 54 17.87 0.00 -11.76
C GLY A 54 18.12 0.77 -10.46
N ASP A 55 18.55 2.02 -10.52
CA ASP A 55 18.99 2.76 -9.33
C ASP A 55 17.81 3.13 -8.42
N GLU A 56 16.69 3.55 -9.02
CA GLU A 56 15.45 3.89 -8.29
C GLU A 56 14.82 2.66 -7.63
N LEU A 57 14.82 1.51 -8.32
CA LEU A 57 14.33 0.27 -7.76
C LEU A 57 15.21 -0.17 -6.57
N ASP A 58 16.53 -0.11 -6.72
CA ASP A 58 17.46 -0.55 -5.67
C ASP A 58 17.34 0.33 -4.41
N GLU A 59 17.11 1.63 -4.56
CA GLU A 59 16.81 2.51 -3.44
C GLU A 59 15.47 2.15 -2.77
N ALA A 60 14.41 1.95 -3.55
CA ALA A 60 13.11 1.55 -3.02
C ALA A 60 13.16 0.19 -2.27
N LEU A 61 13.96 -0.76 -2.77
CA LEU A 61 14.20 -2.05 -2.12
C LEU A 61 14.94 -1.90 -0.79
N LYS A 62 15.98 -1.05 -0.73
CA LYS A 62 16.69 -0.77 0.53
C LYS A 62 15.76 -0.17 1.58
N MET A 63 14.94 0.81 1.19
CA MET A 63 13.97 1.42 2.11
C MET A 63 12.92 0.42 2.59
N TYR A 64 12.48 -0.48 1.71
CA TYR A 64 11.59 -1.58 2.07
C TYR A 64 12.23 -2.51 3.12
N ASP A 65 13.46 -2.95 2.90
CA ASP A 65 14.18 -3.81 3.83
C ASP A 65 14.40 -3.15 5.19
N GLU A 66 14.72 -1.85 5.20
CA GLU A 66 14.85 -1.07 6.43
C GLU A 66 13.52 -0.99 7.19
N LEU A 67 12.41 -0.72 6.50
CA LEU A 67 11.08 -0.71 7.09
C LEU A 67 10.71 -2.06 7.72
N MET A 68 10.98 -3.16 7.01
CA MET A 68 10.73 -4.51 7.52
C MET A 68 11.56 -4.84 8.77
N ARG A 69 12.84 -4.42 8.80
CA ARG A 69 13.68 -4.54 10.00
C ARG A 69 13.13 -3.73 11.17
N GLU A 70 12.61 -2.54 10.92
CA GLU A 70 12.00 -1.73 11.99
C GLU A 70 10.71 -2.38 12.53
N ILE A 71 9.89 -3.00 11.68
CA ILE A 71 8.71 -3.79 12.07
C ILE A 71 9.12 -4.96 12.96
N GLU A 72 10.14 -5.74 12.56
CA GLU A 72 10.67 -6.85 13.36
C GLU A 72 11.22 -6.38 14.70
N ARG A 73 11.93 -5.25 14.72
CA ARG A 73 12.42 -4.64 15.96
C ARG A 73 11.28 -4.26 16.88
N LEU A 74 10.19 -3.71 16.34
CA LEU A 74 9.01 -3.35 17.14
C LEU A 74 8.32 -4.60 17.71
N ARG A 75 8.25 -5.68 16.93
CA ARG A 75 7.80 -7.00 17.40
C ARG A 75 8.67 -7.54 18.53
N GLY A 76 9.99 -7.39 18.42
CA GLY A 76 10.93 -7.75 19.47
C GLY A 76 10.73 -6.93 20.75
N LEU A 77 10.47 -5.63 20.62
CA LEU A 77 10.15 -4.76 21.76
C LEU A 77 8.85 -5.16 22.45
N ASP A 78 7.78 -5.43 21.70
CA ASP A 78 6.51 -5.90 22.23
C ASP A 78 6.67 -7.24 22.98
N ARG A 79 7.37 -8.20 22.37
CA ARG A 79 7.72 -9.47 23.03
C ARG A 79 8.48 -9.26 24.34
N ASN A 80 9.52 -8.43 24.34
CA ASN A 80 10.32 -8.17 25.53
C ASN A 80 9.48 -7.50 26.62
N PHE A 81 8.57 -6.61 26.23
CA PHE A 81 7.64 -5.99 27.17
C PHE A 81 6.64 -7.00 27.75
N MET A 82 6.11 -7.93 26.96
CA MET A 82 5.28 -9.03 27.48
C MET A 82 6.06 -9.90 28.48
N LEU A 83 7.29 -10.29 28.15
CA LEU A 83 8.14 -11.07 29.06
C LEU A 83 8.45 -10.31 30.36
N TYR A 84 8.66 -8.99 30.27
CA TYR A 84 8.81 -8.13 31.43
C TYR A 84 7.52 -8.11 32.27
N CYS A 85 6.36 -7.96 31.63
CA CYS A 85 5.06 -8.02 32.28
C CYS A 85 4.83 -9.34 33.00
N ILE A 86 5.31 -10.47 32.46
CA ILE A 86 5.21 -11.79 33.10
C ILE A 86 6.09 -11.85 34.36
N LYS A 87 7.34 -11.37 34.29
CA LYS A 87 8.33 -11.49 35.37
C LYS A 87 8.14 -10.51 36.53
N MET A 88 7.57 -9.33 36.27
CA MET A 88 7.37 -8.30 37.30
C MET A 88 6.51 -8.85 38.45
N GLU A 89 6.68 -8.45 39.70
CA GLU A 89 5.79 -8.95 40.77
C GLU A 89 4.46 -8.19 40.76
N GLU A 90 4.52 -6.87 40.78
CA GLU A 90 3.35 -6.00 40.75
C GLU A 90 3.16 -5.35 39.37
N LEU A 91 2.19 -5.86 38.60
CA LEU A 91 1.85 -5.30 37.29
C LEU A 91 0.63 -4.38 37.40
N ARG A 92 0.87 -3.06 37.29
CA ARG A 92 -0.20 -2.06 37.28
C ARG A 92 -0.77 -1.88 35.86
N PRO A 93 -2.09 -2.03 35.64
CA PRO A 93 -2.69 -1.87 34.31
C PRO A 93 -2.42 -0.51 33.64
N GLN A 94 -2.34 0.57 34.43
CA GLN A 94 -1.97 1.89 33.93
C GLN A 94 -0.59 1.92 33.25
N LEU A 95 0.39 1.22 33.82
CA LEU A 95 1.73 1.14 33.23
C LEU A 95 1.68 0.41 31.89
N VAL A 96 0.91 -0.68 31.82
CA VAL A 96 0.69 -1.45 30.58
C VAL A 96 0.09 -0.56 29.50
N ARG A 97 -0.98 0.18 29.81
CA ARG A 97 -1.57 1.16 28.88
C ARG A 97 -0.55 2.17 28.37
N ASN A 98 0.19 2.81 29.27
CA ASN A 98 1.15 3.85 28.90
C ASN A 98 2.23 3.34 27.93
N ILE A 99 2.75 2.13 28.17
CA ILE A 99 3.74 1.53 27.28
C ILE A 99 3.10 1.13 25.94
N LEU A 100 1.88 0.59 25.95
CA LEU A 100 1.17 0.25 24.72
C LEU A 100 0.83 1.46 23.85
N SER A 101 0.51 2.61 24.47
CA SER A 101 0.36 3.87 23.76
C SER A 101 1.64 4.28 23.04
N ARG A 102 2.80 4.16 23.71
CA ARG A 102 4.11 4.42 23.07
C ARG A 102 4.42 3.45 21.93
N LEU A 103 4.01 2.18 22.06
CA LEU A 103 4.13 1.21 20.96
C LEU A 103 3.17 1.53 19.82
N ALA A 104 1.98 2.07 20.10
CA ALA A 104 1.04 2.54 19.08
C ALA A 104 1.59 3.75 18.31
N GLU A 105 2.19 4.72 19.00
CA GLU A 105 2.87 5.85 18.37
C GLU A 105 3.98 5.38 17.41
N LYS A 106 4.79 4.41 17.83
CA LYS A 106 5.81 3.80 16.96
C LYS A 106 5.21 3.09 15.75
N ARG A 107 4.08 2.39 15.91
CA ARG A 107 3.36 1.78 14.78
C ARG A 107 2.86 2.84 13.81
N ASN A 108 2.32 3.95 14.30
CA ASN A 108 1.86 5.04 13.44
C ASN A 108 3.02 5.66 12.65
N ALA A 109 4.18 5.88 13.29
CA ALA A 109 5.38 6.36 12.60
C ALA A 109 5.85 5.37 11.50
N LEU A 110 5.73 4.06 11.73
CA LEU A 110 6.00 3.05 10.70
C LEU A 110 4.99 3.13 9.55
N LEU A 111 3.72 3.40 9.83
CA LEU A 111 2.71 3.58 8.78
C LEU A 111 3.01 4.80 7.91
N GLU A 112 3.42 5.91 8.51
CA GLU A 112 3.83 7.10 7.76
C GLU A 112 5.02 6.79 6.82
N LYS A 113 6.07 6.15 7.36
CA LYS A 113 7.22 5.69 6.54
C LYS A 113 6.80 4.72 5.45
N SER A 114 5.87 3.79 5.75
CA SER A 114 5.40 2.81 4.78
C SER A 114 4.69 3.45 3.59
N GLY A 115 4.02 4.59 3.80
CA GLY A 115 3.41 5.37 2.73
C GLY A 115 4.46 5.87 1.75
N GLU A 116 5.57 6.43 2.24
CA GLU A 116 6.66 6.89 1.37
C GLU A 116 7.30 5.74 0.58
N VAL A 117 7.60 4.62 1.24
CA VAL A 117 8.18 3.44 0.57
C VAL A 117 7.23 2.89 -0.49
N LEU A 118 5.94 2.85 -0.19
CA LEU A 118 4.92 2.35 -1.10
C LEU A 118 4.79 3.22 -2.36
N GLU A 119 4.88 4.54 -2.24
CA GLU A 119 4.89 5.44 -3.40
C GLU A 119 6.15 5.22 -4.26
N ARG A 120 7.33 5.07 -3.65
CA ARG A 120 8.56 4.77 -4.41
C ARG A 120 8.50 3.41 -5.10
N LEU A 121 7.95 2.38 -4.46
CA LEU A 121 7.76 1.07 -5.08
C LEU A 121 6.74 1.11 -6.22
N ARG A 122 5.70 1.96 -6.14
CA ARG A 122 4.76 2.17 -7.26
C ARG A 122 5.43 2.85 -8.43
N ALA A 123 6.21 3.91 -8.19
CA ALA A 123 6.99 4.57 -9.24
C ALA A 123 7.96 3.58 -9.92
N ALA A 124 8.70 2.80 -9.13
CA ALA A 124 9.60 1.77 -9.65
C ALA A 124 8.84 0.68 -10.44
N LYS A 125 7.62 0.31 -10.01
CA LYS A 125 6.75 -0.62 -10.74
C LYS A 125 6.35 -0.05 -12.11
N GLU A 126 5.96 1.22 -12.17
CA GLU A 126 5.59 1.89 -13.42
C GLU A 126 6.78 1.99 -14.37
N ALA A 127 7.96 2.36 -13.86
CA ALA A 127 9.19 2.40 -14.63
C ALA A 127 9.57 1.02 -15.20
N LEU A 128 9.51 -0.04 -14.38
CA LEU A 128 9.72 -1.42 -14.84
C LEU A 128 8.66 -1.87 -15.87
N GLY A 129 7.41 -1.43 -15.71
CA GLY A 129 6.33 -1.70 -16.65
C GLY A 129 6.55 -1.04 -18.01
N SER A 130 7.04 0.20 -18.01
CA SER A 130 7.44 0.92 -19.21
C SER A 130 8.62 0.25 -19.91
N GLU A 131 9.67 -0.13 -19.16
CA GLU A 131 10.80 -0.88 -19.71
C GLU A 131 10.35 -2.23 -20.29
N PHE A 132 9.44 -2.93 -19.60
CA PHE A 132 8.87 -4.19 -20.08
C PHE A 132 8.16 -4.00 -21.42
N ALA A 133 7.31 -2.98 -21.55
CA ALA A 133 6.59 -2.69 -22.79
C ALA A 133 7.54 -2.34 -23.95
N GLN A 134 8.59 -1.55 -23.69
CA GLN A 134 9.59 -1.20 -24.71
C GLN A 134 10.35 -2.44 -25.21
N VAL A 135 10.78 -3.32 -24.30
CA VAL A 135 11.48 -4.56 -24.67
C VAL A 135 10.54 -5.52 -25.40
N GLU A 136 9.25 -5.55 -25.04
CA GLU A 136 8.25 -6.37 -25.72
C GLU A 136 7.99 -5.87 -27.15
N GLU A 137 7.85 -4.56 -27.33
CA GLU A 137 7.75 -3.94 -28.64
C GLU A 137 8.99 -4.22 -29.50
N GLU A 138 10.19 -4.06 -28.94
CA GLU A 138 11.45 -4.35 -29.64
C GLU A 138 11.55 -5.82 -30.05
N LEU A 139 11.09 -6.75 -29.19
CA LEU A 139 11.05 -8.18 -29.49
C LEU A 139 10.08 -8.47 -30.64
N ILE A 140 8.91 -7.84 -30.65
CA ILE A 140 7.91 -8.01 -31.70
C ILE A 140 8.48 -7.48 -33.03
N TRP A 141 9.03 -6.28 -33.06
CA TRP A 141 9.64 -5.70 -34.26
C TRP A 141 10.79 -6.56 -34.78
N SER A 142 11.71 -6.97 -33.91
CA SER A 142 12.83 -7.84 -34.27
C SER A 142 12.35 -9.18 -34.84
N SER A 143 11.24 -9.71 -34.32
CA SER A 143 10.66 -10.96 -34.83
C SER A 143 9.96 -10.77 -36.18
N ILE A 144 9.26 -9.65 -36.39
CA ILE A 144 8.63 -9.30 -37.67
C ILE A 144 9.71 -9.13 -38.75
N GLU A 145 10.77 -8.38 -38.44
CA GLU A 145 11.87 -8.13 -39.36
C GLU A 145 12.57 -9.43 -39.74
N LEU A 146 12.90 -10.27 -38.76
CA LEU A 146 13.51 -11.58 -39.01
C LEU A 146 12.63 -12.46 -39.90
N ASN A 147 11.32 -12.55 -39.61
CA ASN A 147 10.38 -13.34 -40.41
C ASN A 147 10.24 -12.78 -41.83
N THR A 148 10.25 -11.47 -42.00
CA THR A 148 10.19 -10.81 -43.33
C THR A 148 11.44 -11.15 -44.14
N MET A 149 12.63 -11.07 -43.55
CA MET A 149 13.89 -11.46 -44.19
C MET A 149 13.94 -12.96 -44.54
N GLN A 150 13.30 -13.82 -43.74
CA GLN A 150 13.18 -15.25 -44.06
C GLN A 150 12.33 -15.49 -45.30
N LEU A 151 11.18 -14.82 -45.42
CA LEU A 151 10.30 -14.90 -46.59
C LEU A 151 10.97 -14.35 -47.86
N GLU A 152 11.75 -13.27 -47.75
CA GLU A 152 12.48 -12.69 -48.88
C GLU A 152 13.62 -13.60 -49.36
N LYS A 153 14.31 -14.30 -48.45
CA LYS A 153 15.33 -15.29 -48.82
C LYS A 153 14.74 -16.45 -49.61
N ASP A 154 13.55 -16.92 -49.21
CA ASP A 154 12.81 -17.96 -49.94
C ASP A 154 12.38 -17.48 -51.35
N SER A 155 12.32 -16.16 -51.58
CA SER A 155 12.04 -15.54 -52.89
C SER A 155 13.28 -15.26 -53.76
N GLY A 156 14.49 -15.63 -53.31
CA GLY A 156 15.73 -15.53 -54.09
C GLY A 156 16.57 -14.25 -53.88
N SER A 157 16.30 -13.50 -52.80
CA SER A 157 17.08 -12.32 -52.39
C SER A 157 18.16 -12.69 -51.36
N ASP A 158 19.45 -12.57 -51.73
CA ASP A 158 20.61 -12.82 -50.83
C ASP A 158 21.05 -11.58 -50.03
N LYS A 159 20.27 -10.50 -50.04
CA LYS A 159 20.58 -9.27 -49.29
C LYS A 159 20.14 -9.44 -47.83
N GLY A 160 21.07 -9.37 -46.88
CA GLY A 160 20.74 -9.23 -45.43
C GLY A 160 21.23 -10.33 -44.49
N VAL A 161 22.14 -11.23 -44.91
CA VAL A 161 22.62 -12.35 -44.07
C VAL A 161 23.18 -11.90 -42.70
N GLY A 162 23.95 -10.80 -42.65
CA GLY A 162 24.52 -10.29 -41.38
C GLY A 162 23.46 -9.75 -40.40
N ILE A 163 22.50 -8.95 -40.88
CA ILE A 163 21.41 -8.41 -40.05
C ILE A 163 20.51 -9.54 -39.53
N ARG A 164 20.31 -10.58 -40.35
CA ARG A 164 19.57 -11.77 -39.95
C ARG A 164 20.24 -12.51 -38.79
N GLU A 165 21.54 -12.75 -38.85
CA GLU A 165 22.30 -13.40 -37.78
C GLU A 165 22.27 -12.55 -36.48
N GLU A 166 22.34 -11.23 -36.60
CA GLU A 166 22.19 -10.30 -35.48
C GLU A 166 20.79 -10.41 -34.83
N LEU A 167 19.72 -10.45 -35.62
CA LEU A 167 18.35 -10.61 -35.11
C LEU A 167 18.13 -11.99 -34.49
N GLU A 168 18.69 -13.06 -35.08
CA GLU A 168 18.63 -14.42 -34.52
C GLU A 168 19.34 -14.53 -33.16
N ALA A 169 20.40 -13.74 -32.93
CA ALA A 169 21.07 -13.63 -31.63
C ALA A 169 20.31 -12.72 -30.65
N LYS A 170 19.75 -11.60 -31.13
CA LYS A 170 19.08 -10.58 -30.30
C LYS A 170 17.74 -11.05 -29.73
N ILE A 171 16.93 -11.79 -30.50
CA ILE A 171 15.60 -12.27 -30.06
C ILE A 171 15.67 -13.11 -28.77
N PRO A 172 16.56 -14.12 -28.65
CA PRO A 172 16.78 -14.84 -27.40
C PRO A 172 17.17 -13.94 -26.22
N GLU A 173 17.99 -12.91 -26.43
CA GLU A 173 18.39 -11.97 -25.39
C GLU A 173 17.22 -11.11 -24.90
N LEU A 174 16.42 -10.58 -25.83
CA LEU A 174 15.21 -9.83 -25.51
C LEU A 174 14.20 -10.69 -24.73
N ARG A 175 14.03 -11.97 -25.11
CA ARG A 175 13.18 -12.92 -24.36
C ARG A 175 13.68 -13.15 -22.93
N LYS A 176 15.01 -13.29 -22.75
CA LYS A 176 15.62 -13.39 -21.41
C LYS A 176 15.40 -12.12 -20.60
N LYS A 177 15.55 -10.94 -21.23
CA LYS A 177 15.31 -9.64 -20.59
C LYS A 177 13.85 -9.50 -20.14
N LEU A 178 12.88 -9.85 -20.98
CA LEU A 178 11.46 -9.86 -20.60
C LEU A 178 11.16 -10.79 -19.44
N ALA A 179 11.74 -12.00 -19.42
CA ALA A 179 11.55 -12.92 -18.30
C ALA A 179 12.09 -12.33 -16.98
N SER A 180 13.26 -11.68 -17.03
CA SER A 180 13.85 -10.98 -15.89
C SER A 180 12.96 -9.82 -15.41
N LEU A 181 12.53 -8.94 -16.32
CA LEU A 181 11.65 -7.82 -16.00
C LEU A 181 10.31 -8.29 -15.42
N ARG A 182 9.71 -9.34 -15.98
CA ARG A 182 8.49 -9.95 -15.44
C ARG A 182 8.66 -10.44 -14.00
N ASN A 183 9.79 -11.06 -13.67
CA ASN A 183 10.07 -11.53 -12.32
C ASN A 183 10.26 -10.35 -11.35
N ARG A 184 11.00 -9.31 -11.76
CA ARG A 184 11.16 -8.07 -10.96
C ARG A 184 9.80 -7.41 -10.72
N LEU A 185 8.95 -7.32 -11.73
CA LEU A 185 7.63 -6.70 -11.63
C LEU A 185 6.72 -7.47 -10.66
N LYS A 186 6.71 -8.81 -10.72
CA LYS A 186 5.99 -9.64 -9.74
C LYS A 186 6.48 -9.43 -8.30
N MET A 187 7.80 -9.37 -8.10
CA MET A 187 8.39 -9.13 -6.78
C MET A 187 7.92 -7.78 -6.21
N VAL A 188 7.98 -6.71 -7.01
CA VAL A 188 7.54 -5.38 -6.59
C VAL A 188 6.03 -5.36 -6.34
N GLU A 189 5.23 -6.06 -7.15
CA GLU A 189 3.78 -6.19 -6.92
C GLU A 189 3.44 -6.85 -5.59
N GLU A 190 4.16 -7.90 -5.22
CA GLU A 190 4.02 -8.56 -3.92
C GLU A 190 4.37 -7.61 -2.77
N MET A 191 5.47 -6.86 -2.87
CA MET A 191 5.87 -5.88 -1.87
C MET A 191 4.85 -4.73 -1.74
N VAL A 192 4.38 -4.18 -2.86
CA VAL A 192 3.33 -3.14 -2.86
C VAL A 192 2.05 -3.65 -2.20
N LYS A 193 1.67 -4.90 -2.46
CA LYS A 193 0.51 -5.52 -1.81
C LYS A 193 0.72 -5.66 -0.30
N GLN A 194 1.88 -6.16 0.13
CA GLN A 194 2.22 -6.29 1.55
C GLN A 194 2.18 -4.94 2.28
N LEU A 195 2.74 -3.88 1.69
CA LEU A 195 2.68 -2.53 2.27
C LEU A 195 1.27 -1.93 2.24
N SER A 196 0.49 -2.19 1.20
CA SER A 196 -0.89 -1.71 1.10
C SER A 196 -1.79 -2.31 2.18
N ASP A 197 -1.52 -3.55 2.59
CA ASP A 197 -2.23 -4.23 3.67
C ASP A 197 -1.69 -3.85 5.07
N LEU A 198 -0.54 -3.18 5.15
CA LEU A 198 0.14 -2.84 6.40
C LEU A 198 -0.74 -2.05 7.40
N PRO A 199 -1.50 -1.01 6.99
CA PRO A 199 -2.36 -0.27 7.93
C PRO A 199 -3.41 -1.14 8.62
N ARG A 200 -3.84 -2.22 7.98
CA ARG A 200 -4.85 -3.14 8.52
C ARG A 200 -4.25 -4.19 9.44
N ASN A 201 -3.00 -4.59 9.22
CA ASN A 201 -2.38 -5.71 9.90
C ASN A 201 -1.21 -5.31 10.83
N ILE A 202 -0.82 -4.03 10.89
CA ILE A 202 0.39 -3.61 11.63
C ILE A 202 0.35 -4.00 13.11
N ALA A 203 -0.82 -3.94 13.75
CA ALA A 203 -1.00 -4.42 15.10
C ALA A 203 -0.74 -5.94 15.20
N ASP A 204 -1.30 -6.71 14.28
CA ASP A 204 -1.17 -8.17 14.28
C ASP A 204 0.26 -8.66 14.01
N ILE A 205 0.98 -8.02 13.10
CA ILE A 205 2.36 -8.44 12.74
C ILE A 205 3.40 -7.99 13.78
N THR A 206 3.12 -6.93 14.53
CA THR A 206 4.02 -6.40 15.56
C THR A 206 3.69 -6.89 16.96
N THR A 207 2.51 -7.43 17.21
CA THR A 207 2.14 -7.99 18.52
C THR A 207 2.51 -9.47 18.61
N ASN A 208 3.15 -9.86 19.71
CA ASN A 208 3.48 -11.26 19.96
C ASN A 208 2.27 -12.05 20.49
N LYS A 209 1.82 -13.05 19.74
CA LYS A 209 0.69 -13.92 20.12
C LYS A 209 1.11 -15.24 20.79
N GLU A 210 2.40 -15.58 20.77
CA GLU A 210 2.89 -16.87 21.26
C GLU A 210 2.92 -16.95 22.78
N GLU A 211 3.46 -15.93 23.46
CA GLU A 211 3.55 -15.96 24.93
C GLU A 211 2.16 -15.92 25.59
N PRO A 212 1.22 -15.04 25.17
CA PRO A 212 -0.15 -15.08 25.69
C PRO A 212 -0.86 -16.41 25.43
N ALA A 213 -0.63 -17.06 24.28
CA ALA A 213 -1.23 -18.36 24.00
C ALA A 213 -0.78 -19.45 24.99
N LYS A 214 0.52 -19.47 25.36
CA LYS A 214 1.03 -20.40 26.39
C LYS A 214 0.38 -20.15 27.76
N LEU A 215 0.30 -18.89 28.16
CA LEU A 215 -0.33 -18.50 29.43
C LEU A 215 -1.82 -18.83 29.45
N PHE A 216 -2.50 -18.70 28.31
CA PHE A 216 -3.91 -19.06 28.18
C PHE A 216 -4.15 -20.54 28.45
N GLU A 217 -3.28 -21.43 27.95
CA GLU A 217 -3.37 -22.86 28.25
C GLU A 217 -3.11 -23.17 29.73
N GLU A 218 -2.22 -22.44 30.40
CA GLU A 218 -2.03 -22.56 31.85
C GLU A 218 -3.25 -22.09 32.65
N ILE A 219 -3.87 -20.97 32.26
CA ILE A 219 -5.12 -20.49 32.84
C ILE A 219 -6.21 -21.56 32.70
N LYS A 220 -6.36 -22.15 31.50
CA LYS A 220 -7.34 -23.23 31.26
C LYS A 220 -7.11 -24.41 32.19
N LYS A 221 -5.87 -24.86 32.36
CA LYS A 221 -5.54 -25.97 33.28
C LYS A 221 -5.97 -25.66 34.72
N LYS A 222 -5.73 -24.44 35.21
CA LYS A 222 -6.20 -24.01 36.52
C LYS A 222 -7.74 -23.98 36.60
N TYR A 223 -8.40 -23.45 35.57
CA TYR A 223 -9.87 -23.33 35.55
C TYR A 223 -10.59 -24.65 35.31
N ILE A 224 -9.96 -25.66 34.72
CA ILE A 224 -10.54 -26.99 34.59
C ILE A 224 -10.82 -27.59 35.99
N LEU A 225 -9.98 -27.30 36.97
CA LEU A 225 -10.17 -27.81 38.34
C LEU A 225 -11.41 -27.22 39.03
N SER A 226 -11.77 -25.96 38.73
CA SER A 226 -12.90 -25.27 39.35
C SER A 226 -14.17 -25.24 38.50
N HIS A 227 -14.06 -25.23 37.17
CA HIS A 227 -15.17 -25.02 36.23
C HIS A 227 -15.36 -26.17 35.21
N GLY A 228 -14.53 -27.21 35.26
CA GLY A 228 -14.64 -28.39 34.41
C GLY A 228 -14.65 -28.05 32.91
N GLN A 229 -15.64 -28.56 32.18
CA GLN A 229 -15.78 -28.35 30.72
C GLN A 229 -16.02 -26.88 30.32
N ARG A 230 -16.44 -26.02 31.26
CA ARG A 230 -16.67 -24.59 30.99
C ARG A 230 -15.42 -23.73 31.17
N ALA A 231 -14.30 -24.30 31.60
CA ALA A 231 -13.07 -23.58 31.91
C ALA A 231 -12.60 -22.65 30.80
N GLU A 232 -12.65 -23.10 29.54
CA GLU A 232 -12.24 -22.28 28.40
C GLU A 232 -13.15 -21.08 28.18
N ALA A 233 -14.47 -21.29 28.23
CA ALA A 233 -15.44 -20.22 28.03
C ALA A 233 -15.36 -19.18 29.16
N VAL A 234 -15.17 -19.63 30.40
CA VAL A 234 -14.98 -18.77 31.57
C VAL A 234 -13.67 -17.98 31.44
N ALA A 235 -12.56 -18.63 31.08
CA ALA A 235 -11.28 -17.96 30.88
C ALA A 235 -11.37 -16.86 29.79
N ARG A 236 -12.00 -17.17 28.64
CA ARG A 236 -12.22 -16.18 27.58
C ARG A 236 -13.08 -15.01 28.06
N ALA A 237 -14.19 -15.28 28.76
CA ALA A 237 -15.08 -14.24 29.25
C ALA A 237 -14.38 -13.30 30.25
N GLU A 238 -13.55 -13.84 31.13
CA GLU A 238 -12.78 -13.04 32.09
C GLU A 238 -11.67 -12.23 31.42
N ILE A 239 -10.99 -12.79 30.43
CA ILE A 239 -10.01 -12.06 29.62
C ILE A 239 -10.68 -10.88 28.92
N GLU A 240 -11.85 -11.09 28.28
CA GLU A 240 -12.59 -10.02 27.63
C GLU A 240 -13.06 -8.97 28.63
N LYS A 241 -13.49 -9.39 29.83
CA LYS A 241 -13.86 -8.48 30.90
C LYS A 241 -12.68 -7.61 31.34
N ILE A 242 -11.50 -8.21 31.57
CA ILE A 242 -10.28 -7.48 31.94
C ILE A 242 -9.85 -6.54 30.80
N ALA A 243 -9.85 -7.01 29.56
CA ALA A 243 -9.51 -6.21 28.39
C ALA A 243 -10.38 -4.94 28.28
N HIS A 244 -11.70 -5.09 28.48
CA HIS A 244 -12.63 -3.96 28.47
C HIS A 244 -12.45 -3.04 29.69
N GLN A 245 -12.38 -3.61 30.90
CA GLN A 245 -12.26 -2.84 32.15
C GLN A 245 -10.98 -2.01 32.19
N GLU A 246 -9.87 -2.62 31.80
CA GLU A 246 -8.56 -1.96 31.83
C GLU A 246 -8.24 -1.24 30.51
N SER A 247 -9.08 -1.38 29.47
CA SER A 247 -8.87 -0.80 28.13
C SER A 247 -7.50 -1.19 27.55
N ILE A 248 -7.20 -2.49 27.57
CA ILE A 248 -5.95 -3.07 27.04
C ILE A 248 -6.24 -4.17 26.00
N PRO A 249 -5.30 -4.45 25.09
CA PRO A 249 -5.42 -5.57 24.16
C PRO A 249 -5.53 -6.92 24.88
N ARG A 250 -6.20 -7.86 24.22
CA ARG A 250 -6.51 -9.19 24.74
C ARG A 250 -5.26 -9.95 25.19
N GLU A 251 -4.17 -9.82 24.44
CA GLU A 251 -2.88 -10.43 24.70
C GLU A 251 -2.33 -10.05 26.08
N TYR A 252 -2.48 -8.78 26.47
CA TYR A 252 -2.04 -8.27 27.77
C TYR A 252 -3.04 -8.58 28.88
N ALA A 253 -4.33 -8.64 28.58
CA ALA A 253 -5.35 -9.09 29.52
C ALA A 253 -5.12 -10.55 29.96
N VAL A 254 -4.64 -11.41 29.05
CA VAL A 254 -4.25 -12.79 29.41
C VAL A 254 -3.15 -12.80 30.46
N ILE A 255 -2.13 -11.94 30.32
CA ILE A 255 -1.02 -11.84 31.29
C ILE A 255 -1.54 -11.41 32.66
N LEU A 256 -2.41 -10.39 32.72
CA LEU A 256 -3.01 -9.92 33.97
C LEU A 256 -3.85 -11.01 34.65
N LEU A 257 -4.68 -11.73 33.88
CA LEU A 257 -5.48 -12.82 34.43
C LEU A 257 -4.57 -13.92 34.98
N TRP A 258 -3.59 -14.38 34.20
CA TRP A 258 -2.65 -15.42 34.61
C TRP A 258 -1.95 -15.05 35.93
N LYS A 259 -1.50 -13.81 36.08
CA LYS A 259 -0.89 -13.30 37.32
C LYS A 259 -1.83 -13.32 38.50
N SER A 260 -3.07 -12.88 38.31
CA SER A 260 -4.08 -12.90 39.37
C SER A 260 -4.36 -14.32 39.89
N LEU A 261 -4.13 -15.34 39.06
CA LEU A 261 -4.25 -16.76 39.41
C LEU A 261 -2.95 -17.40 39.90
N ALA A 262 -1.80 -16.77 39.68
CA ALA A 262 -0.50 -17.23 40.19
C ALA A 262 -0.25 -16.72 41.62
N ASN A 263 -0.77 -15.54 41.94
CA ASN A 263 -0.67 -14.91 43.26
C ASN A 263 -1.81 -15.30 44.22
N ARG A 264 -2.68 -16.24 43.82
CA ARG A 264 -3.74 -16.84 44.65
C ARG A 264 -3.33 -18.26 45.03
#